data_AF-A0A8B8M0W7-F1
#
_entry.id   AF-A0A8B8M0W7-F1
#
_cell.length_a   1.000
_cell.length_b   1.000
_cell.length_c   1.000
_cell.angle_alpha   90.00
_cell.angle_beta   90.00
_cell.angle_gamma   90.00
#
_symmetry.space_group_name_H-M   'P 1'
#
loop_
_entity.id
_entity.type
_entity.pdbx_description
1 polymer ?
#
loop_
_entity_poly.entity_id
_entity_poly.type
_entity_poly.pdbx_seq_one_letter_code
_entity_poly.pdbx_strand_id
1 'polypeptide(L)'
;MLYWPMPNALYVEGYALDRFAEGLWALQPVHQNRVGLVLDAGIEEELRVRHLQVADAARASLGLPVVEYIVTDTPLKVEKWVDPETGQSTGRIKHPDSLVRAVQSLVHRSKVNAIAVVGRFPDDDTDDVDDYRLGMGIDLLAGVEAVISHLVVKEFQIPCAHAPALSPLPMSLSLSPKSAAEEIGYTFLPCVLAGLSNAPQYLVMNSKSMEKGCILASDVDSVILPKDTCGGDAVLAFARNEKKKPLIITVEENETVLNDTADKLGLEVLHVSNYWEAIGVVAAHKAGIDPFSLRRDKILSVGSTSFMPVNGHSISREIIS
;
A
#
# COMPACT_ATOMS: atom_id res chain seq x y z
N MET A 1 0.61 -11.11 7.10
CA MET A 1 0.29 -10.08 8.12
C MET A 1 -0.90 -10.48 8.98
N LEU A 2 -0.85 -10.20 10.29
CA LEU A 2 -2.02 -10.31 11.15
C LEU A 2 -3.00 -9.18 10.80
N TYR A 3 -4.26 -9.53 10.53
CA TYR A 3 -5.28 -8.55 10.26
C TYR A 3 -5.76 -7.90 11.56
N TRP A 4 -5.71 -6.56 11.63
CA TRP A 4 -6.31 -5.78 12.69
C TRP A 4 -7.39 -4.86 12.09
N PRO A 5 -8.68 -5.05 12.42
CA PRO A 5 -9.75 -4.24 11.84
C PRO A 5 -9.66 -2.79 12.33
N MET A 6 -9.53 -1.86 11.39
CA MET A 6 -9.57 -0.42 11.66
C MET A 6 -10.74 0.22 10.90
N PRO A 7 -11.67 0.92 11.58
CA PRO A 7 -12.85 1.50 10.93
C PRO A 7 -12.51 2.70 10.02
N ASN A 8 -11.31 3.24 10.14
CA ASN A 8 -10.82 4.42 9.43
C ASN A 8 -9.63 4.12 8.50
N ALA A 9 -9.50 2.86 8.05
CA ALA A 9 -8.50 2.46 7.07
C ALA A 9 -9.18 1.84 5.85
N LEU A 10 -8.70 2.21 4.67
CA LEU A 10 -9.18 1.68 3.40
C LEU A 10 -8.08 0.84 2.75
N TYR A 11 -8.45 -0.34 2.26
CA TYR A 11 -7.53 -1.25 1.58
C TYR A 11 -7.61 -1.01 0.07
N VAL A 12 -6.56 -0.42 -0.50
CA VAL A 12 -6.52 0.06 -1.88
C VAL A 12 -5.30 -0.53 -2.58
N GLU A 13 -5.49 -1.01 -3.80
CA GLU A 13 -4.40 -1.54 -4.64
C GLU A 13 -3.54 -0.38 -5.21
N GLY A 14 -2.26 -0.65 -5.48
CA GLY A 14 -1.28 0.37 -5.87
C GLY A 14 -1.66 1.19 -7.10
N TYR A 15 -2.04 0.55 -8.20
CA TYR A 15 -2.50 1.26 -9.40
C TYR A 15 -3.76 2.08 -9.14
N ALA A 16 -4.73 1.55 -8.39
CA ALA A 16 -5.90 2.35 -7.99
C ALA A 16 -5.51 3.59 -7.17
N LEU A 17 -4.51 3.47 -6.29
CA LEU A 17 -3.98 4.58 -5.51
C LEU A 17 -3.31 5.65 -6.40
N ASP A 18 -2.58 5.23 -7.43
CA ASP A 18 -2.00 6.15 -8.42
C ASP A 18 -3.10 6.91 -9.18
N ARG A 19 -4.11 6.19 -9.70
CA ARG A 19 -5.26 6.81 -10.39
C ARG A 19 -6.08 7.73 -9.49
N PHE A 20 -6.19 7.37 -8.22
CA PHE A 20 -6.79 8.21 -7.20
C PHE A 20 -6.00 9.51 -7.01
N ALA A 21 -4.68 9.42 -6.79
CA ALA A 21 -3.80 10.57 -6.60
C ALA A 21 -3.77 11.53 -7.79
N GLU A 22 -3.86 11.00 -9.03
CA GLU A 22 -4.03 11.77 -10.26
C GLU A 22 -5.39 12.50 -10.36
N GLY A 23 -6.33 12.22 -9.44
CA GLY A 23 -7.68 12.77 -9.45
C GLY A 23 -8.59 12.14 -10.52
N LEU A 24 -8.18 11.00 -11.07
CA LEU A 24 -8.90 10.32 -12.14
C LEU A 24 -9.91 9.33 -11.58
N TRP A 25 -9.63 8.75 -10.41
CA TRP A 25 -10.55 7.89 -9.67
C TRP A 25 -10.91 8.48 -8.30
N ALA A 26 -12.08 8.12 -7.77
CA ALA A 26 -12.38 8.25 -6.35
C ALA A 26 -12.54 6.90 -5.67
N LEU A 27 -12.40 6.93 -4.35
CA LEU A 27 -12.64 5.79 -3.50
C LEU A 27 -14.02 5.93 -2.88
N GLN A 28 -14.90 4.94 -3.13
CA GLN A 28 -16.20 4.84 -2.51
C GLN A 28 -16.16 3.80 -1.39
N PRO A 29 -16.15 4.21 -0.11
CA PRO A 29 -16.26 3.27 1.00
C PRO A 29 -17.53 2.45 0.90
N VAL A 30 -17.43 1.17 1.25
CA VAL A 30 -18.56 0.23 1.25
C VAL A 30 -18.71 -0.39 2.63
N HIS A 31 -19.93 -0.83 2.94
CA HIS A 31 -20.15 -1.60 4.15
C HIS A 31 -19.56 -3.01 4.03
N GLN A 32 -19.72 -3.63 2.86
CA GLN A 32 -19.28 -4.99 2.59
C GLN A 32 -19.25 -5.24 1.07
N ASN A 33 -18.19 -5.90 0.58
CA ASN A 33 -18.04 -6.38 -0.80
C ASN A 33 -18.60 -7.80 -0.96
N ARG A 34 -18.61 -8.29 -2.20
CA ARG A 34 -18.81 -9.70 -2.56
C ARG A 34 -17.52 -10.18 -3.19
N VAL A 35 -16.73 -10.93 -2.42
CA VAL A 35 -15.37 -11.30 -2.78
C VAL A 35 -15.39 -12.61 -3.57
N GLY A 36 -14.85 -12.57 -4.79
CA GLY A 36 -14.58 -13.75 -5.61
C GLY A 36 -13.13 -14.22 -5.45
N LEU A 37 -12.90 -15.53 -5.47
CA LEU A 37 -11.58 -16.14 -5.35
C LEU A 37 -11.13 -16.77 -6.67
N VAL A 38 -10.03 -16.31 -7.24
CA VAL A 38 -9.38 -16.97 -8.38
C VAL A 38 -8.24 -17.82 -7.87
N LEU A 39 -8.22 -19.10 -8.22
CA LEU A 39 -7.15 -20.03 -7.91
C LEU A 39 -6.38 -20.38 -9.19
N ASP A 40 -5.07 -20.27 -9.16
CA ASP A 40 -4.21 -20.71 -10.27
C ASP A 40 -4.31 -22.24 -10.46
N ALA A 41 -4.48 -22.68 -11.70
CA ALA A 41 -4.53 -24.08 -12.08
C ALA A 41 -3.21 -24.81 -11.79
N GLY A 42 -2.11 -24.06 -11.70
CA GLY A 42 -0.79 -24.58 -11.32
C GLY A 42 -0.67 -24.98 -9.85
N ILE A 43 -1.60 -24.58 -8.97
CA ILE A 43 -1.55 -24.91 -7.55
C ILE A 43 -1.84 -26.40 -7.35
N GLU A 44 -0.96 -27.08 -6.64
CA GLU A 44 -1.07 -28.48 -6.24
C GLU A 44 -2.34 -28.73 -5.41
N GLU A 45 -2.87 -29.94 -5.45
CA GLU A 45 -4.16 -30.27 -4.85
C GLU A 45 -4.22 -29.95 -3.35
N GLU A 46 -3.21 -30.38 -2.56
CA GLU A 46 -3.18 -30.11 -1.13
C GLU A 46 -3.13 -28.61 -0.84
N LEU A 47 -2.23 -27.88 -1.52
CA LEU A 47 -2.06 -26.45 -1.32
C LEU A 47 -3.34 -25.69 -1.70
N ARG A 48 -4.03 -26.12 -2.75
CA ARG A 48 -5.33 -25.57 -3.15
C ARG A 48 -6.39 -25.79 -2.08
N VAL A 49 -6.45 -26.99 -1.49
CA VAL A 49 -7.35 -27.30 -0.38
C VAL A 49 -7.06 -26.41 0.83
N ARG A 50 -5.80 -26.10 1.14
CA ARG A 50 -5.45 -25.16 2.22
C ARG A 50 -6.02 -23.76 1.99
N HIS A 51 -5.94 -23.23 0.76
CA HIS A 51 -6.54 -21.93 0.43
C HIS A 51 -8.07 -21.95 0.51
N LEU A 52 -8.71 -23.04 0.10
CA LEU A 52 -10.15 -23.22 0.26
C LEU A 52 -10.57 -23.31 1.73
N GLN A 53 -9.79 -24.00 2.58
CA GLN A 53 -9.99 -24.04 4.03
C GLN A 53 -9.88 -22.65 4.66
N VAL A 54 -8.99 -21.79 4.16
CA VAL A 54 -8.89 -20.39 4.60
C VAL A 54 -10.14 -19.61 4.22
N ALA A 55 -10.65 -19.78 3.00
CA ALA A 55 -11.91 -19.15 2.59
C ALA A 55 -13.08 -19.62 3.48
N ASP A 56 -13.17 -20.92 3.78
CA ASP A 56 -14.19 -21.47 4.69
C ASP A 56 -14.05 -20.94 6.12
N ALA A 57 -12.82 -20.86 6.64
CA ALA A 57 -12.54 -20.30 7.95
C ALA A 57 -12.92 -18.82 8.00
N ALA A 58 -12.55 -18.02 7.00
CA ALA A 58 -12.90 -16.61 6.90
C ALA A 58 -14.43 -16.38 6.87
N ARG A 59 -15.19 -17.23 6.17
CA ARG A 59 -16.66 -17.20 6.21
C ARG A 59 -17.18 -17.53 7.60
N ALA A 60 -16.66 -18.58 8.23
CA ALA A 60 -17.20 -19.12 9.47
C ALA A 60 -16.83 -18.30 10.73
N SER A 61 -15.61 -17.78 10.81
CA SER A 61 -15.09 -17.11 12.01
C SER A 61 -15.10 -15.59 11.93
N LEU A 62 -14.94 -15.02 10.73
CA LEU A 62 -14.92 -13.58 10.50
C LEU A 62 -16.21 -13.07 9.82
N GLY A 63 -17.08 -13.96 9.33
CA GLY A 63 -18.30 -13.58 8.63
C GLY A 63 -18.04 -12.94 7.26
N LEU A 64 -16.90 -13.23 6.63
CA LEU A 64 -16.51 -12.55 5.39
C LEU A 64 -17.32 -13.04 4.18
N PRO A 65 -17.64 -12.14 3.23
CA PRO A 65 -18.53 -12.39 2.10
C PRO A 65 -17.80 -13.03 0.91
N VAL A 66 -17.11 -14.15 1.14
CA VAL A 66 -16.46 -14.93 0.07
C VAL A 66 -17.53 -15.79 -0.61
N VAL A 67 -17.90 -15.42 -1.84
CA VAL A 67 -19.13 -15.95 -2.47
C VAL A 67 -18.90 -17.12 -3.42
N GLU A 68 -17.79 -17.14 -4.16
CA GLU A 68 -17.50 -18.17 -5.16
C GLU A 68 -16.00 -18.20 -5.45
N TYR A 69 -15.49 -19.36 -5.83
CA TYR A 69 -14.16 -19.49 -6.40
C TYR A 69 -14.21 -20.03 -7.83
N ILE A 70 -13.17 -19.71 -8.61
CA ILE A 70 -12.92 -20.31 -9.92
C ILE A 70 -11.46 -20.71 -10.02
N VAL A 71 -11.17 -21.78 -10.75
CA VAL A 71 -9.80 -22.14 -11.13
C VAL A 71 -9.55 -21.60 -12.53
N THR A 72 -8.41 -20.97 -12.74
CA THR A 72 -7.96 -20.55 -14.08
C THR A 72 -7.92 -21.73 -15.06
N ASP A 73 -8.07 -21.49 -16.36
CA ASP A 73 -8.11 -22.60 -17.35
C ASP A 73 -6.71 -23.12 -17.72
N THR A 74 -5.69 -22.28 -17.50
CA THR A 74 -4.29 -22.56 -17.76
C THR A 74 -3.45 -22.03 -16.60
N PRO A 75 -2.42 -22.78 -16.13
CA PRO A 75 -1.53 -22.31 -15.07
C PRO A 75 -0.93 -20.95 -15.39
N LEU A 76 -0.87 -20.02 -14.44
CA LEU A 76 -0.35 -18.66 -14.70
C LEU A 76 1.14 -18.65 -15.01
N LYS A 77 1.89 -19.62 -14.45
CA LYS A 77 3.36 -19.74 -14.53
C LYS A 77 4.03 -18.42 -14.15
N VAL A 78 3.99 -18.16 -12.85
CA VAL A 78 4.65 -17.02 -12.22
C VAL A 78 6.17 -17.19 -12.33
N GLU A 79 6.84 -16.12 -12.76
CA GLU A 79 8.30 -15.99 -12.77
C GLU A 79 8.65 -14.72 -11.97
N LYS A 80 9.59 -14.83 -11.03
CA LYS A 80 10.05 -13.72 -10.18
C LYS A 80 11.57 -13.58 -10.27
N TRP A 81 12.09 -12.37 -10.18
CA TRP A 81 13.52 -12.08 -10.14
C TRP A 81 13.80 -10.73 -9.48
N VAL A 82 15.05 -10.51 -9.08
CA VAL A 82 15.55 -9.20 -8.66
C VAL A 82 16.17 -8.51 -9.86
N ASP A 83 15.77 -7.26 -10.09
CA ASP A 83 16.38 -6.42 -11.12
C ASP A 83 17.84 -6.11 -10.71
N PRO A 84 18.85 -6.46 -11.51
CA PRO A 84 20.25 -6.32 -11.13
C PRO A 84 20.75 -4.87 -11.13
N GLU A 85 20.04 -3.95 -11.79
CA GLU A 85 20.40 -2.53 -11.84
C GLU A 85 19.80 -1.75 -10.68
N THR A 86 18.56 -2.07 -10.31
CA THR A 86 17.79 -1.31 -9.30
C THR A 86 17.65 -2.04 -7.96
N GLY A 87 17.91 -3.34 -7.90
CA GLY A 87 17.70 -4.16 -6.70
C GLY A 87 16.23 -4.43 -6.36
N GLN A 88 15.28 -4.00 -7.19
CA GLN A 88 13.85 -4.21 -6.96
C GLN A 88 13.44 -5.65 -7.26
N SER A 89 12.50 -6.19 -6.48
CA SER A 89 11.82 -7.41 -6.86
C SER A 89 10.82 -7.12 -7.98
N THR A 90 10.78 -8.00 -8.99
CA THR A 90 9.90 -7.86 -10.15
C THR A 90 9.56 -9.24 -10.71
N GLY A 91 8.68 -9.28 -11.70
CA GLY A 91 8.55 -10.45 -12.53
C GLY A 91 7.35 -10.43 -13.46
N ARG A 92 6.81 -11.61 -13.79
CA ARG A 92 5.69 -11.75 -14.73
C ARG A 92 4.87 -13.02 -14.52
N ILE A 93 3.70 -13.04 -15.16
CA ILE A 93 2.93 -14.25 -15.42
C ILE A 93 2.92 -14.55 -16.91
N LYS A 94 3.05 -15.81 -17.30
CA LYS A 94 3.11 -16.22 -18.71
C LYS A 94 1.74 -16.23 -19.39
N HIS A 95 0.68 -16.46 -18.62
CA HIS A 95 -0.69 -16.62 -19.13
C HIS A 95 -1.67 -15.61 -18.51
N PRO A 96 -1.47 -14.29 -18.70
CA PRO A 96 -2.33 -13.26 -18.12
C PRO A 96 -3.77 -13.32 -18.64
N ASP A 97 -3.97 -13.80 -19.86
CA ASP A 97 -5.28 -13.99 -20.48
C ASP A 97 -6.15 -15.01 -19.73
N SER A 98 -5.52 -16.04 -19.15
CA SER A 98 -6.18 -17.05 -18.30
C SER A 98 -6.75 -16.41 -17.03
N LEU A 99 -5.98 -15.52 -16.39
CA LEU A 99 -6.43 -14.74 -15.23
C LEU A 99 -7.61 -13.83 -15.60
N VAL A 100 -7.50 -13.08 -16.71
CA VAL A 100 -8.56 -12.17 -17.17
C VAL A 100 -9.86 -12.94 -17.44
N ARG A 101 -9.82 -14.09 -18.12
CA ARG A 101 -11.02 -14.92 -18.36
C ARG A 101 -11.65 -15.43 -17.06
N ALA A 102 -10.83 -15.83 -16.08
CA ALA A 102 -11.30 -16.31 -14.78
C ALA A 102 -12.02 -15.19 -13.99
N VAL A 103 -11.40 -14.01 -13.91
CA VAL A 103 -12.00 -12.83 -13.26
C VAL A 103 -13.28 -12.41 -13.97
N GLN A 104 -13.24 -12.30 -15.31
CA GLN A 104 -14.41 -11.95 -16.11
C GLN A 104 -15.57 -12.89 -15.82
N SER A 105 -15.32 -14.20 -15.72
CA SER A 105 -16.34 -15.20 -15.40
C SER A 105 -16.99 -14.97 -14.04
N LEU A 106 -16.19 -14.73 -12.99
CA LEU A 106 -16.71 -14.44 -11.64
C LEU A 106 -17.55 -13.15 -11.62
N VAL A 107 -17.04 -12.08 -12.24
CA VAL A 107 -17.74 -10.79 -12.28
C VAL A 107 -19.10 -10.93 -12.98
N HIS A 108 -19.16 -11.65 -14.11
CA HIS A 108 -20.40 -11.79 -14.87
C HIS A 108 -21.40 -12.77 -14.25
N ARG A 109 -20.94 -13.96 -13.84
CA ARG A 109 -21.78 -15.06 -13.33
C ARG A 109 -22.24 -14.79 -11.90
N SER A 110 -21.32 -14.36 -11.05
CA SER A 110 -21.52 -14.35 -9.59
C SER A 110 -21.73 -12.94 -9.06
N LYS A 111 -21.56 -11.92 -9.90
CA LYS A 111 -21.69 -10.48 -9.57
C LYS A 111 -20.78 -10.08 -8.40
N VAL A 112 -19.57 -10.64 -8.36
CA VAL A 112 -18.52 -10.20 -7.41
C VAL A 112 -18.08 -8.79 -7.76
N ASN A 113 -17.69 -8.03 -6.74
CA ASN A 113 -17.19 -6.65 -6.88
C ASN A 113 -15.84 -6.46 -6.18
N ALA A 114 -15.19 -7.54 -5.76
CA ALA A 114 -13.81 -7.57 -5.30
C ALA A 114 -13.21 -8.95 -5.60
N ILE A 115 -11.91 -9.01 -5.91
CA ILE A 115 -11.24 -10.24 -6.36
C ILE A 115 -10.02 -10.51 -5.49
N ALA A 116 -9.95 -11.72 -4.94
CA ALA A 116 -8.72 -12.29 -4.40
C ALA A 116 -8.12 -13.23 -5.46
N VAL A 117 -6.85 -13.05 -5.81
CA VAL A 117 -6.13 -13.95 -6.74
C VAL A 117 -5.09 -14.74 -5.96
N VAL A 118 -5.14 -16.06 -6.05
CA VAL A 118 -4.10 -16.94 -5.53
C VAL A 118 -3.31 -17.50 -6.70
N GLY A 119 -2.06 -17.05 -6.86
CA GLY A 119 -1.14 -17.52 -7.90
C GLY A 119 -0.22 -18.60 -7.38
N ARG A 120 0.16 -19.61 -8.18
CA ARG A 120 1.25 -20.53 -7.82
C ARG A 120 2.59 -19.86 -8.12
N PHE A 121 3.31 -19.48 -7.08
CA PHE A 121 4.65 -18.87 -7.20
C PHE A 121 5.71 -19.97 -7.22
N PRO A 122 6.90 -19.77 -7.80
CA PRO A 122 8.01 -20.69 -7.61
C PRO A 122 8.41 -20.72 -6.13
N ASP A 123 8.63 -21.92 -5.60
CA ASP A 123 9.14 -22.12 -4.24
C ASP A 123 10.55 -21.54 -4.12
N ASP A 124 10.83 -20.88 -3.00
CA ASP A 124 12.15 -20.33 -2.69
C ASP A 124 13.05 -21.40 -2.09
N ASP A 125 14.34 -21.35 -2.43
CA ASP A 125 15.36 -21.99 -1.61
C ASP A 125 15.54 -21.16 -0.33
N THR A 126 15.83 -21.80 0.81
CA THR A 126 15.88 -21.11 2.11
C THR A 126 16.87 -19.95 2.13
N ASP A 127 17.97 -20.07 1.38
CA ASP A 127 19.03 -19.06 1.30
C ASP A 127 18.57 -17.79 0.58
N ASP A 128 17.55 -17.87 -0.30
CA ASP A 128 17.09 -16.75 -1.13
C ASP A 128 16.23 -15.75 -0.34
N VAL A 129 15.66 -16.15 0.80
CA VAL A 129 14.66 -15.36 1.56
C VAL A 129 15.10 -15.03 2.98
N ASP A 130 16.31 -15.41 3.39
CA ASP A 130 16.77 -15.24 4.77
C ASP A 130 16.82 -13.76 5.19
N ASP A 131 17.33 -12.86 4.35
CA ASP A 131 17.38 -11.43 4.68
C ASP A 131 15.98 -10.83 4.82
N TYR A 132 15.02 -11.21 3.96
CA TYR A 132 13.63 -10.77 4.08
C TYR A 132 12.98 -11.27 5.38
N ARG A 133 13.18 -12.56 5.69
CA ARG A 133 12.65 -13.19 6.92
C ARG A 133 13.28 -12.60 8.19
N LEU A 134 14.48 -12.04 8.10
CA LEU A 134 15.15 -11.28 9.15
C LEU A 134 14.77 -9.78 9.16
N GLY A 135 13.98 -9.32 8.18
CA GLY A 135 13.51 -7.93 8.08
C GLY A 135 14.58 -6.96 7.57
N MET A 136 15.60 -7.47 6.88
CA MET A 136 16.73 -6.71 6.32
C MET A 136 16.72 -6.69 4.78
N GLY A 137 15.96 -7.59 4.14
CA GLY A 137 15.89 -7.76 2.70
C GLY A 137 14.58 -7.30 2.08
N ILE A 138 14.55 -7.33 0.75
CA ILE A 138 13.36 -7.06 -0.06
C ILE A 138 12.40 -8.26 -0.05
N ASP A 139 11.11 -8.01 -0.24
CA ASP A 139 10.15 -9.07 -0.54
C ASP A 139 10.29 -9.49 -2.02
N LEU A 140 10.75 -10.71 -2.27
CA LEU A 140 10.92 -11.26 -3.62
C LEU A 140 9.60 -11.52 -4.36
N LEU A 141 8.47 -11.61 -3.63
CA LEU A 141 7.15 -11.90 -4.19
C LEU A 141 6.44 -10.62 -4.63
N ALA A 142 6.64 -9.53 -3.89
CA ALA A 142 5.90 -8.26 -4.00
C ALA A 142 5.81 -7.70 -5.43
N GLY A 143 6.87 -7.84 -6.23
CA GLY A 143 6.88 -7.37 -7.60
C GLY A 143 5.84 -8.07 -8.50
N VAL A 144 5.79 -9.40 -8.49
CA VAL A 144 4.84 -10.15 -9.35
C VAL A 144 3.41 -10.07 -8.81
N GLU A 145 3.30 -10.06 -7.50
CA GLU A 145 2.09 -9.74 -6.77
C GLU A 145 1.45 -8.42 -7.24
N ALA A 146 2.24 -7.34 -7.34
CA ALA A 146 1.79 -6.07 -7.91
C ALA A 146 1.37 -6.22 -9.38
N VAL A 147 2.10 -6.99 -10.21
CA VAL A 147 1.72 -7.25 -11.62
C VAL A 147 0.33 -7.92 -11.73
N ILE A 148 0.05 -8.90 -10.87
CA ILE A 148 -1.21 -9.65 -10.87
C ILE A 148 -2.39 -8.74 -10.51
N SER A 149 -2.29 -8.04 -9.38
CA SER A 149 -3.37 -7.18 -8.90
C SER A 149 -3.56 -5.96 -9.81
N HIS A 150 -2.48 -5.33 -10.28
CA HIS A 150 -2.52 -4.24 -11.26
C HIS A 150 -3.28 -4.65 -12.52
N LEU A 151 -3.00 -5.81 -13.10
CA LEU A 151 -3.69 -6.30 -14.31
C LEU A 151 -5.21 -6.37 -14.09
N VAL A 152 -5.64 -6.93 -12.97
CA VAL A 152 -7.06 -7.07 -12.65
C VAL A 152 -7.72 -5.72 -12.39
N VAL A 153 -7.10 -4.86 -11.59
CA VAL A 153 -7.67 -3.53 -11.27
C VAL A 153 -7.75 -2.67 -12.52
N LYS A 154 -6.71 -2.68 -13.37
CA LYS A 154 -6.69 -1.92 -14.61
C LYS A 154 -7.79 -2.34 -15.58
N GLU A 155 -8.01 -3.64 -15.74
CA GLU A 155 -8.98 -4.18 -16.69
C GLU A 155 -10.43 -4.06 -16.18
N PHE A 156 -10.66 -4.37 -14.90
CA PHE A 156 -12.01 -4.52 -14.35
C PHE A 156 -12.47 -3.38 -13.45
N GLN A 157 -11.55 -2.50 -13.01
CA GLN A 157 -11.83 -1.34 -12.16
C GLN A 157 -12.56 -1.69 -10.85
N ILE A 158 -12.27 -2.87 -10.31
CA ILE A 158 -12.76 -3.34 -9.02
C ILE A 158 -11.57 -3.65 -8.09
N PRO A 159 -11.73 -3.58 -6.76
CA PRO A 159 -10.70 -3.98 -5.82
C PRO A 159 -10.15 -5.37 -6.09
N CYS A 160 -8.83 -5.47 -6.16
CA CYS A 160 -8.12 -6.74 -6.28
C CYS A 160 -6.96 -6.78 -5.31
N ALA A 161 -6.72 -7.94 -4.74
CA ALA A 161 -5.50 -8.25 -4.01
C ALA A 161 -5.12 -9.70 -4.26
N HIS A 162 -3.90 -10.05 -3.92
CA HIS A 162 -3.27 -11.30 -4.28
C HIS A 162 -2.74 -12.02 -3.04
N ALA A 163 -2.60 -13.33 -3.15
CA ALA A 163 -1.85 -14.15 -2.21
C ALA A 163 -0.97 -15.14 -3.00
N PRO A 164 0.27 -15.38 -2.60
CA PRO A 164 1.11 -16.38 -3.22
C PRO A 164 0.78 -17.75 -2.62
N ALA A 165 0.53 -18.74 -3.48
CA ALA A 165 0.56 -20.14 -3.11
C ALA A 165 2.01 -20.63 -3.23
N LEU A 166 2.60 -20.93 -2.08
CA LEU A 166 3.95 -21.44 -1.91
C LEU A 166 3.93 -22.67 -1.01
N SER A 167 4.90 -23.55 -1.20
CA SER A 167 5.20 -24.59 -0.21
C SER A 167 5.65 -23.91 1.09
N PRO A 168 5.15 -24.33 2.26
CA PRO A 168 5.59 -23.76 3.53
C PRO A 168 7.07 -24.03 3.74
N LEU A 169 7.81 -23.00 4.15
CA LEU A 169 9.21 -23.15 4.53
C LEU A 169 9.33 -23.94 5.85
N PRO A 170 10.49 -24.58 6.10
CA PRO A 170 10.79 -25.13 7.42
C PRO A 170 10.69 -24.06 8.51
N MET A 171 10.26 -24.48 9.69
CA MET A 171 10.22 -23.62 10.88
C MET A 171 11.60 -23.04 11.17
N SER A 172 11.68 -21.72 11.33
CA SER A 172 12.89 -21.02 11.75
C SER A 172 12.77 -20.52 13.19
N LEU A 173 13.86 -20.63 13.95
CA LEU A 173 13.97 -20.02 15.29
C LEU A 173 14.42 -18.56 15.22
N SER A 174 14.94 -18.13 14.07
CA SER A 174 15.45 -16.78 13.83
C SER A 174 14.59 -16.11 12.78
N LEU A 175 13.58 -15.37 13.25
CA LEU A 175 12.62 -14.64 12.42
C LEU A 175 12.44 -13.23 12.95
N SER A 176 12.29 -12.28 12.04
CA SER A 176 11.83 -10.95 12.41
C SER A 176 10.39 -11.04 12.95
N PRO A 177 10.03 -10.24 13.97
CA PRO A 177 8.64 -10.19 14.44
C PRO A 177 7.64 -9.81 13.35
N LYS A 178 8.06 -9.09 12.30
CA LYS A 178 7.21 -8.73 11.16
C LYS A 178 6.89 -9.97 10.31
N SER A 179 7.89 -10.79 10.01
CA SER A 179 7.77 -12.00 9.19
C SER A 179 7.08 -13.14 9.94
N ALA A 180 7.09 -13.15 11.28
CA ALA A 180 6.42 -14.18 12.08
C ALA A 180 4.90 -14.32 11.77
N ALA A 181 4.25 -13.24 11.34
CA ALA A 181 2.84 -13.27 10.95
C ALA A 181 2.58 -14.08 9.67
N GLU A 182 3.57 -14.20 8.80
CA GLU A 182 3.50 -14.96 7.55
C GLU A 182 3.68 -16.45 7.81
N GLU A 183 4.55 -16.83 8.76
CA GLU A 183 4.79 -18.22 9.16
C GLU A 183 3.56 -18.87 9.82
N ILE A 184 2.81 -18.11 10.63
CA ILE A 184 1.59 -18.59 11.29
C ILE A 184 0.45 -18.78 10.26
N GLY A 185 0.49 -18.05 9.14
CA GLY A 185 -0.54 -18.02 8.12
C GLY A 185 0.06 -18.08 6.71
N TYR A 186 0.81 -19.15 6.41
CA TYR A 186 1.64 -19.30 5.19
C TYR A 186 0.88 -19.31 3.85
N THR A 187 -0.45 -19.21 3.88
CA THR A 187 -1.26 -19.01 2.66
C THR A 187 -1.42 -17.54 2.31
N PHE A 188 -1.10 -16.61 3.23
CA PHE A 188 -1.24 -15.15 3.10
C PHE A 188 -2.67 -14.63 2.82
N LEU A 189 -3.59 -15.52 2.47
CA LEU A 189 -4.95 -15.25 2.07
C LEU A 189 -5.87 -14.67 3.17
N PRO A 190 -5.70 -14.94 4.48
CA PRO A 190 -6.60 -14.39 5.49
C PRO A 190 -6.67 -12.86 5.50
N CYS A 191 -5.52 -12.17 5.43
CA CYS A 191 -5.49 -10.70 5.42
C CYS A 191 -6.01 -10.11 4.11
N VAL A 192 -5.81 -10.82 2.99
CA VAL A 192 -6.34 -10.46 1.67
C VAL A 192 -7.87 -10.46 1.68
N LEU A 193 -8.48 -11.55 2.16
CA LEU A 193 -9.95 -11.65 2.25
C LEU A 193 -10.52 -10.61 3.22
N ALA A 194 -9.86 -10.39 4.37
CA ALA A 194 -10.27 -9.39 5.34
C ALA A 194 -10.18 -7.96 4.78
N GLY A 195 -9.09 -7.60 4.09
CA GLY A 195 -8.93 -6.30 3.43
C GLY A 195 -9.96 -6.08 2.33
N LEU A 196 -10.11 -7.06 1.43
CA LEU A 196 -11.05 -6.97 0.30
C LEU A 196 -12.52 -6.95 0.75
N SER A 197 -12.85 -7.48 1.93
CA SER A 197 -14.22 -7.48 2.43
C SER A 197 -14.82 -6.07 2.53
N ASN A 198 -14.00 -5.05 2.81
CA ASN A 198 -14.42 -3.66 2.96
C ASN A 198 -13.60 -2.68 2.10
N ALA A 199 -12.81 -3.18 1.15
CA ALA A 199 -12.06 -2.34 0.21
C ALA A 199 -13.02 -1.38 -0.53
N PRO A 200 -12.68 -0.09 -0.66
CA PRO A 200 -13.56 0.87 -1.34
C PRO A 200 -13.68 0.51 -2.82
N GLN A 201 -14.86 0.75 -3.40
CA GLN A 201 -15.05 0.64 -4.84
C GLN A 201 -14.40 1.82 -5.55
N TYR A 202 -13.95 1.59 -6.79
CA TYR A 202 -13.29 2.61 -7.59
C TYR A 202 -14.30 3.28 -8.52
N LEU A 203 -14.41 4.60 -8.43
CA LEU A 203 -15.28 5.39 -9.30
C LEU A 203 -14.44 6.20 -10.27
N VAL A 204 -14.55 5.90 -11.57
CA VAL A 204 -13.90 6.67 -12.61
C VAL A 204 -14.56 8.03 -12.73
N MET A 205 -13.78 9.09 -12.56
CA MET A 205 -14.25 10.47 -12.61
C MET A 205 -14.62 10.88 -14.03
N ASN A 206 -15.88 10.63 -14.36
CA ASN A 206 -16.52 11.18 -15.55
C ASN A 206 -17.34 12.38 -15.07
N SER A 207 -17.33 13.48 -15.81
CA SER A 207 -17.85 14.81 -15.42
C SER A 207 -19.35 14.92 -15.06
N LYS A 208 -20.05 13.80 -14.82
CA LYS A 208 -21.47 13.73 -14.50
C LYS A 208 -21.67 12.90 -13.22
N SER A 209 -22.08 13.60 -12.17
CA SER A 209 -22.51 13.14 -10.83
C SER A 209 -21.46 12.40 -10.01
N MET A 210 -20.85 13.12 -9.07
CA MET A 210 -20.09 12.55 -7.98
C MET A 210 -21.07 12.11 -6.88
N GLU A 211 -21.02 10.82 -6.51
CA GLU A 211 -21.87 10.30 -5.45
C GLU A 211 -21.44 10.88 -4.08
N LYS A 212 -22.42 11.17 -3.22
CA LYS A 212 -22.16 11.65 -1.85
C LYS A 212 -21.39 10.58 -1.07
N GLY A 213 -20.30 10.97 -0.40
CA GLY A 213 -19.53 10.08 0.49
C GLY A 213 -18.29 9.44 -0.13
N CYS A 214 -17.95 9.78 -1.37
CA CYS A 214 -16.68 9.36 -1.97
C CYS A 214 -15.52 10.20 -1.43
N ILE A 215 -14.34 9.60 -1.35
CA ILE A 215 -13.07 10.26 -1.02
C ILE A 215 -12.37 10.60 -2.33
N LEU A 216 -11.91 11.85 -2.42
CA LEU A 216 -11.21 12.42 -3.56
C LEU A 216 -9.73 12.65 -3.23
N ALA A 217 -8.88 12.77 -4.24
CA ALA A 217 -7.50 13.21 -4.03
C ALA A 217 -7.41 14.54 -3.29
N SER A 218 -8.37 15.45 -3.52
CA SER A 218 -8.44 16.73 -2.80
C SER A 218 -8.76 16.60 -1.31
N ASP A 219 -9.24 15.44 -0.87
CA ASP A 219 -9.52 15.17 0.54
C ASP A 219 -8.28 14.67 1.29
N VAL A 220 -7.17 14.41 0.57
CA VAL A 220 -5.89 14.05 1.19
C VAL A 220 -5.21 15.31 1.70
N ASP A 221 -4.97 15.36 3.01
CA ASP A 221 -4.25 16.46 3.66
C ASP A 221 -2.76 16.14 3.90
N SER A 222 -2.39 14.86 4.00
CA SER A 222 -1.01 14.45 4.22
C SER A 222 -0.69 13.10 3.57
N VAL A 223 0.55 12.95 3.10
CA VAL A 223 1.10 11.72 2.51
C VAL A 223 2.37 11.36 3.27
N ILE A 224 2.54 10.10 3.66
CA ILE A 224 3.74 9.61 4.36
C ILE A 224 4.38 8.51 3.50
N LEU A 225 5.69 8.60 3.30
CA LEU A 225 6.46 7.64 2.50
C LEU A 225 7.92 7.54 2.98
N PRO A 226 8.63 6.45 2.64
CA PRO A 226 10.09 6.39 2.75
C PRO A 226 10.78 7.52 1.98
N LYS A 227 11.91 8.02 2.49
CA LYS A 227 12.66 9.17 1.95
C LYS A 227 13.15 9.02 0.51
N ASP A 228 13.36 7.81 0.07
CA ASP A 228 13.97 7.38 -1.19
C ASP A 228 12.94 6.88 -2.21
N THR A 229 11.64 7.05 -1.95
CA THR A 229 10.53 6.55 -2.77
C THR A 229 9.66 7.66 -3.40
N CYS A 230 10.15 8.90 -3.43
CA CYS A 230 9.40 10.05 -3.93
C CYS A 230 9.11 10.00 -5.44
N GLY A 231 9.70 9.06 -6.17
CA GLY A 231 9.49 8.83 -7.60
C GLY A 231 8.19 8.12 -7.96
N GLY A 232 7.44 7.60 -6.99
CA GLY A 232 6.17 6.91 -7.24
C GLY A 232 5.10 7.81 -7.86
N ASP A 233 4.29 7.25 -8.77
CA ASP A 233 3.30 7.99 -9.55
C ASP A 233 2.31 8.77 -8.67
N ALA A 234 1.78 8.15 -7.61
CA ALA A 234 0.92 8.84 -6.65
C ALA A 234 1.58 10.07 -6.00
N VAL A 235 2.86 9.97 -5.62
CA VAL A 235 3.60 11.05 -4.96
C VAL A 235 3.81 12.20 -5.92
N LEU A 236 4.24 11.88 -7.15
CA LEU A 236 4.42 12.86 -8.22
C LEU A 236 3.09 13.55 -8.57
N ALA A 237 1.99 12.82 -8.61
CA ALA A 237 0.67 13.37 -8.86
C ALA A 237 0.25 14.36 -7.77
N PHE A 238 0.41 14.00 -6.48
CA PHE A 238 0.12 14.90 -5.37
C PHE A 238 1.02 16.14 -5.36
N ALA A 239 2.33 15.98 -5.59
CA ALA A 239 3.26 17.11 -5.57
C ALA A 239 3.03 18.12 -6.71
N ARG A 240 2.52 17.65 -7.85
CA ARG A 240 2.17 18.46 -9.03
C ARG A 240 0.78 19.09 -8.96
N ASN A 241 -0.06 18.73 -7.98
CA ASN A 241 -1.41 19.26 -7.88
C ASN A 241 -1.40 20.76 -7.53
N GLU A 242 -1.79 21.62 -8.47
CA GLU A 242 -1.78 23.08 -8.27
C GLU A 242 -2.91 23.60 -7.37
N LYS A 243 -4.01 22.84 -7.23
CA LYS A 243 -5.19 23.30 -6.49
C LYS A 243 -5.05 23.11 -4.98
N LYS A 244 -4.56 21.94 -4.58
CA LYS A 244 -4.34 21.58 -3.17
C LYS A 244 -3.24 20.53 -3.11
N LYS A 245 -2.13 20.89 -2.47
CA LYS A 245 -1.01 19.99 -2.22
C LYS A 245 -1.14 19.44 -0.80
N PRO A 246 -1.15 18.11 -0.59
CA PRO A 246 -1.04 17.56 0.74
C PRO A 246 0.36 17.84 1.32
N LEU A 247 0.47 17.83 2.64
CA LEU A 247 1.77 17.80 3.31
C LEU A 247 2.44 16.45 3.04
N ILE A 248 3.51 16.44 2.24
CA ILE A 248 4.29 15.23 1.96
C ILE A 248 5.36 15.07 3.04
N ILE A 249 5.36 13.94 3.74
CA ILE A 249 6.23 13.63 4.87
C ILE A 249 7.11 12.44 4.50
N THR A 250 8.42 12.65 4.44
CA THR A 250 9.38 11.59 4.15
C THR A 250 10.03 11.07 5.43
N VAL A 251 10.06 9.76 5.61
CA VAL A 251 10.62 9.09 6.80
C VAL A 251 11.99 8.50 6.49
N GLU A 252 12.99 8.83 7.30
CA GLU A 252 14.38 8.39 7.09
C GLU A 252 14.66 6.95 7.52
N GLU A 253 14.11 6.49 8.64
CA GLU A 253 14.42 5.15 9.19
C GLU A 253 13.91 3.97 8.34
N ASN A 254 13.05 4.21 7.35
CA ASN A 254 12.55 3.18 6.45
C ASN A 254 13.34 3.25 5.15
N GLU A 255 14.41 2.47 5.07
CA GLU A 255 15.29 2.41 3.89
C GLU A 255 14.72 1.44 2.85
N THR A 256 14.93 1.76 1.57
CA THR A 256 14.57 0.90 0.45
C THR A 256 15.75 0.74 -0.51
N VAL A 257 15.58 -0.08 -1.55
CA VAL A 257 16.55 -0.20 -2.66
C VAL A 257 16.45 0.95 -3.66
N LEU A 258 15.45 1.83 -3.50
CA LEU A 258 15.21 2.97 -4.38
C LEU A 258 16.11 4.15 -4.00
N ASN A 259 16.11 5.17 -4.86
CA ASN A 259 16.97 6.34 -4.66
C ASN A 259 16.32 7.62 -5.20
N ASP A 260 14.99 7.63 -5.27
CA ASP A 260 14.19 8.73 -5.76
C ASP A 260 13.88 9.68 -4.61
N THR A 261 14.86 10.51 -4.25
CA THR A 261 14.70 11.47 -3.15
C THR A 261 14.00 12.75 -3.61
N ALA A 262 13.35 13.43 -2.66
CA ALA A 262 12.72 14.72 -2.91
C ALA A 262 13.69 15.76 -3.53
N ASP A 263 14.93 15.81 -3.05
CA ASP A 263 15.96 16.74 -3.57
C ASP A 263 16.29 16.50 -5.04
N LYS A 264 16.39 15.24 -5.47
CA LYS A 264 16.66 14.90 -6.88
C LYS A 264 15.51 15.28 -7.81
N LEU A 265 14.29 15.19 -7.28
CA LEU A 265 13.06 15.44 -8.02
C LEU A 265 12.57 16.90 -7.89
N GLY A 266 13.21 17.72 -7.05
CA GLY A 266 12.81 19.10 -6.79
C GLY A 266 11.46 19.21 -6.09
N LEU A 267 11.13 18.27 -5.20
CA LEU A 267 9.85 18.23 -4.48
C LEU A 267 9.96 18.88 -3.11
N GLU A 268 8.93 19.62 -2.72
CA GLU A 268 8.81 20.18 -1.38
C GLU A 268 8.21 19.13 -0.44
N VAL A 269 8.99 18.70 0.57
CA VAL A 269 8.60 17.68 1.55
C VAL A 269 9.06 18.06 2.96
N LEU A 270 8.38 17.52 3.97
CA LEU A 270 8.80 17.59 5.37
C LEU A 270 9.51 16.29 5.75
N HIS A 271 10.81 16.39 6.04
CA HIS A 271 11.62 15.26 6.45
C HIS A 271 11.52 14.98 7.97
N VAL A 272 11.33 13.71 8.33
CA VAL A 272 11.33 13.22 9.72
C VAL A 272 12.25 12.01 9.86
N SER A 273 12.81 11.81 11.05
CA SER A 273 13.74 10.70 11.27
C SER A 273 13.04 9.35 11.39
N ASN A 274 11.82 9.31 11.94
CA ASN A 274 11.09 8.07 12.22
C ASN A 274 9.57 8.25 12.16
N TYR A 275 8.83 7.14 12.21
CA TYR A 275 7.37 7.14 12.16
C TYR A 275 6.72 7.78 13.40
N TRP A 276 7.40 7.82 14.56
CA TRP A 276 6.87 8.53 15.73
C TRP A 276 6.83 10.04 15.50
N GLU A 277 7.89 10.58 14.90
CA GLU A 277 7.92 11.97 14.44
C GLU A 277 6.86 12.21 13.36
N ALA A 278 6.72 11.30 12.39
CA ALA A 278 5.69 11.41 11.35
C ALA A 278 4.28 11.53 11.95
N ILE A 279 3.96 10.71 12.95
CA ILE A 279 2.67 10.78 13.67
C ILE A 279 2.51 12.13 14.36
N GLY A 280 3.55 12.64 15.01
CA GLY A 280 3.54 13.97 15.64
C GLY A 280 3.29 15.10 14.64
N VAL A 281 3.92 15.03 13.47
CA VAL A 281 3.72 15.97 12.36
C VAL A 281 2.28 15.92 11.86
N VAL A 282 1.74 14.72 11.62
CA VAL A 282 0.34 14.56 11.18
C VAL A 282 -0.63 15.07 12.23
N ALA A 283 -0.38 14.83 13.53
CA ALA A 283 -1.20 15.32 14.62
C ALA A 283 -1.21 16.87 14.67
N ALA A 284 -0.04 17.50 14.52
CA ALA A 284 0.07 18.96 14.45
C ALA A 284 -0.64 19.54 13.21
N HIS A 285 -0.40 18.94 12.03
CA HIS A 285 -1.01 19.34 10.77
C HIS A 285 -2.54 19.27 10.85
N LYS A 286 -3.08 18.16 11.37
CA LYS A 286 -4.52 17.97 11.61
C LYS A 286 -5.12 19.02 12.57
N ALA A 287 -4.34 19.51 13.53
CA ALA A 287 -4.75 20.56 14.46
C ALA A 287 -4.62 21.99 13.88
N GLY A 288 -4.12 22.15 12.64
CA GLY A 288 -3.82 23.46 12.05
C GLY A 288 -2.60 24.14 12.67
N ILE A 289 -1.72 23.37 13.31
CA ILE A 289 -0.49 23.86 13.95
C ILE A 289 0.68 23.59 13.01
N ASP A 290 1.53 24.61 12.80
CA ASP A 290 2.80 24.43 12.10
C ASP A 290 3.70 23.45 12.89
N PRO A 291 4.04 22.27 12.36
CA PRO A 291 4.89 21.30 13.05
C PRO A 291 6.26 21.88 13.44
N PHE A 292 6.77 22.88 12.70
CA PHE A 292 8.04 23.52 13.03
C PHE A 292 7.97 24.33 14.34
N SER A 293 6.81 24.88 14.72
CA SER A 293 6.66 25.63 15.98
C SER A 293 6.79 24.75 17.22
N LEU A 294 6.63 23.43 17.08
CA LEU A 294 6.75 22.45 18.17
C LEU A 294 8.19 21.99 18.39
N ARG A 295 9.13 22.38 17.51
CA ARG A 295 10.55 22.07 17.68
C ARG A 295 11.17 23.13 18.59
N ARG A 296 11.89 22.67 19.62
CA ARG A 296 12.50 23.49 20.69
C ARG A 296 13.17 24.78 20.19
N ASP A 297 13.89 24.70 19.07
CA ASP A 297 14.73 25.77 18.56
C ASP A 297 14.22 26.39 17.23
N LYS A 298 13.03 26.02 16.73
CA LYS A 298 12.57 26.41 15.37
C LYS A 298 11.45 27.43 15.29
N ILE A 299 11.19 28.17 16.36
CA ILE A 299 10.75 29.57 16.16
C ILE A 299 12.03 30.35 15.85
N LEU A 300 12.44 30.36 14.58
CA LEU A 300 13.25 31.48 14.10
C LEU A 300 12.35 32.69 14.33
N SER A 301 12.66 33.50 15.34
CA SER A 301 11.97 34.76 15.63
C SER A 301 11.61 35.41 14.31
N VAL A 302 10.30 35.59 14.06
CA VAL A 302 9.74 36.14 12.82
C VAL A 302 10.69 37.21 12.29
N GLY A 303 11.43 36.86 11.23
CA GLY A 303 12.42 37.70 10.59
C GLY A 303 11.72 38.80 9.81
N SER A 304 11.08 39.71 10.54
CA SER A 304 10.82 41.04 10.04
C SER A 304 12.19 41.67 9.76
N THR A 305 12.44 42.03 8.51
CA THR A 305 13.50 42.97 8.13
C THR A 305 13.27 44.39 8.70
N SER A 306 12.33 44.55 9.63
CA SER A 306 12.30 45.61 10.62
C SER A 306 12.65 44.99 11.99
N PHE A 307 13.78 45.43 12.56
CA PHE A 307 14.15 45.18 13.95
C PHE A 307 13.02 45.66 14.88
N MET A 308 12.14 44.74 15.26
CA MET A 308 11.19 44.88 16.34
C MET A 308 11.48 43.77 17.36
N PRO A 309 11.91 44.10 18.58
CA PRO A 309 12.29 43.09 19.56
C PRO A 309 11.06 42.33 20.06
N VAL A 310 11.26 41.04 20.35
CA VAL A 310 10.26 40.19 21.00
C VAL A 310 9.86 40.85 22.33
N ASN A 311 8.56 41.17 22.45
CA ASN A 311 7.91 41.84 23.59
C ASN A 311 8.24 43.33 23.84
N GLY A 312 8.67 44.10 22.83
CA GLY A 312 8.52 45.56 22.85
C GLY A 312 9.32 46.35 23.91
N HIS A 313 10.26 45.72 24.60
CA HIS A 313 11.18 46.41 25.53
C HIS A 313 12.54 46.62 24.88
N SER A 314 12.91 47.88 24.67
CA SER A 314 14.25 48.27 24.23
C SER A 314 15.23 48.09 25.37
N ILE A 315 16.10 47.09 25.29
CA ILE A 315 17.28 47.00 26.17
C ILE A 315 18.38 47.85 25.53
N SER A 316 18.60 49.05 26.07
CA SER A 316 19.75 49.88 25.76
C SER A 316 21.02 49.20 26.31
N ARG A 317 21.88 48.69 25.42
CA ARG A 317 23.23 48.27 25.80
C ARG A 317 24.07 49.52 26.04
N GLU A 318 24.34 49.81 27.31
CA GLU A 318 25.49 50.64 27.67
C GLU A 318 26.77 49.88 27.32
N ILE A 319 27.64 50.57 26.59
CA ILE A 319 28.99 50.13 26.25
C ILE A 319 29.82 50.24 27.53
N ILE A 320 30.34 49.12 28.02
CA ILE A 320 31.44 49.12 28.98
C ILE A 320 32.67 48.58 28.25
N SER A 321 33.69 49.44 28.19
CA SER A 321 35.04 49.26 27.66
C SER A 321 35.78 48.06 28.26
#